data_AF-A0A2V7JPY3-F1
#
_entry.id   AF-A0A2V7JPY3-F1
#
_cell.length_a   1.000
_cell.length_b   1.000
_cell.length_c   1.000
_cell.angle_alpha   90.00
_cell.angle_beta   90.00
_cell.angle_gamma   90.00
#
_symmetry.space_group_name_H-M   'P 1'
#
loop_
_entity.id
_entity.type
_entity.pdbx_description
1 polymer ?
#
loop_
_entity_poly.entity_id
_entity_poly.type
_entity_poly.pdbx_seq_one_letter_code
_entity_poly.pdbx_strand_id
1 'polypeptide(L)'
;MHATGAATDSGGGVDAGRVAPRRGSAGSVNEERNTKNILLVCTGNICRSPLAAALLERALGERAAEGIKVSSAGTGAWDGAPVSEGAYLVGLERGLDLSSHRARLLTRELVEEADLILTMARHHRARVDELGGEGRVFVLGEYAGREGSEVEVSDPFGGDLDVYRDTCSELEALLQAAVERIVKEFASGSQR
;
A
#
# COMPACT_ATOMS: atom_id res chain seq x y z
N MET A 1 33.04 60.96 40.55
CA MET A 1 33.93 61.65 39.59
C MET A 1 33.50 61.17 38.21
N HIS A 2 32.61 61.92 37.56
CA HIS A 2 32.90 62.69 36.32
C HIS A 2 33.37 61.80 35.14
N ALA A 3 32.87 61.89 33.92
CA ALA A 3 31.76 62.59 33.29
C ALA A 3 31.67 62.09 31.82
N THR A 4 30.45 62.04 31.27
CA THR A 4 30.02 62.51 29.92
C THR A 4 30.63 62.03 28.59
N GLY A 5 29.70 61.77 27.65
CA GLY A 5 29.79 62.09 26.22
C GLY A 5 29.71 60.86 25.29
N ALA A 6 29.02 60.84 24.15
CA ALA A 6 28.07 61.74 23.50
C ALA A 6 27.41 60.92 22.35
N ALA A 7 26.22 61.34 21.92
CA ALA A 7 25.40 60.70 20.90
C ALA A 7 25.73 61.16 19.46
N THR A 8 25.32 60.36 18.46
CA THR A 8 24.85 60.74 17.11
C THR A 8 24.03 59.54 16.58
N ASP A 9 22.69 59.53 16.63
CA ASP A 9 21.71 60.08 15.67
C ASP A 9 21.99 59.82 14.19
N SER A 10 21.10 59.04 13.54
CA SER A 10 20.54 59.40 12.22
C SER A 10 19.35 58.52 11.84
N GLY A 11 18.17 59.16 11.72
CA GLY A 11 17.13 58.90 10.70
C GLY A 11 16.31 57.61 10.85
N GLY A 12 14.99 57.65 11.03
CA GLY A 12 13.98 58.24 10.15
C GLY A 12 12.98 57.11 9.88
N GLY A 13 11.72 57.22 10.26
CA GLY A 13 10.70 57.87 9.44
C GLY A 13 9.54 56.87 9.25
N VAL A 14 8.38 57.33 9.69
CA VAL A 14 7.04 56.74 9.62
C VAL A 14 6.68 55.98 8.33
N ASP A 15 5.93 54.88 8.43
CA ASP A 15 4.79 54.65 7.52
C ASP A 15 3.71 53.73 8.15
N ALA A 16 2.48 54.21 8.10
CA ALA A 16 1.27 53.54 8.54
C ALA A 16 0.69 52.74 7.36
N GLY A 17 1.12 51.48 7.23
CA GLY A 17 0.66 50.56 6.20
C GLY A 17 -0.55 49.73 6.64
N ARG A 18 -1.74 50.19 6.30
CA ARG A 18 -3.04 49.48 6.29
C ARG A 18 -2.92 48.03 5.77
N VAL A 19 -3.02 47.04 6.66
CA VAL A 19 -3.14 45.62 6.26
C VAL A 19 -4.60 45.34 5.86
N ALA A 20 -4.84 45.24 4.56
CA ALA A 20 -6.09 44.75 3.99
C ALA A 20 -6.30 43.25 4.30
N PRO A 21 -7.55 42.77 4.43
CA PRO A 21 -7.81 41.34 4.61
C PRO A 21 -7.50 40.62 3.29
N ARG A 22 -6.49 39.74 3.29
CA ARG A 22 -6.26 38.87 2.14
C ARG A 22 -7.30 37.78 2.12
N ARG A 23 -8.15 37.90 1.09
CA ARG A 23 -9.09 36.93 0.53
C ARG A 23 -8.53 35.50 0.60
N GLY A 24 -9.41 34.57 0.95
CA GLY A 24 -9.10 33.15 0.99
C GLY A 24 -8.59 32.62 -0.35
N SER A 25 -7.70 31.64 -0.25
CA SER A 25 -7.51 30.63 -1.28
C SER A 25 -8.12 29.34 -0.73
N ALA A 26 -9.42 29.18 -0.99
CA ALA A 26 -10.03 27.85 -1.06
C ALA A 26 -9.45 27.17 -2.32
N GLY A 27 -8.54 26.24 -2.10
CA GLY A 27 -7.91 25.37 -3.10
C GLY A 27 -6.90 24.54 -2.31
N SER A 28 -6.99 23.23 -2.21
CA SER A 28 -7.32 22.24 -3.23
C SER A 28 -7.90 20.98 -2.54
N VAL A 29 -9.21 20.79 -2.57
CA VAL A 29 -9.84 19.57 -1.99
C VAL A 29 -10.23 18.56 -3.07
N ASN A 30 -9.84 18.77 -4.34
CA ASN A 30 -10.33 17.98 -5.48
C ASN A 30 -9.28 17.21 -6.29
N GLU A 31 -8.01 17.15 -5.86
CA GLU A 31 -6.99 16.29 -6.51
C GLU A 31 -6.78 14.94 -5.81
N GLU A 32 -7.31 14.75 -4.59
CA GLU A 32 -6.88 13.65 -3.70
C GLU A 32 -7.47 12.26 -3.98
N ARG A 33 -8.39 12.07 -4.95
CA ARG A 33 -8.98 10.75 -5.24
C ARG A 33 -8.47 10.06 -6.51
N ASN A 34 -7.36 10.49 -7.08
CA ASN A 34 -6.84 9.85 -8.30
C ASN A 34 -5.90 8.66 -8.03
N THR A 35 -5.62 8.32 -6.77
CA THR A 35 -4.84 7.13 -6.42
C THR A 35 -5.75 6.00 -5.95
N LYS A 36 -5.68 4.87 -6.63
CA LYS A 36 -6.35 3.61 -6.28
C LYS A 36 -5.53 2.82 -5.28
N ASN A 37 -6.18 2.27 -4.26
CA ASN A 37 -5.52 1.49 -3.23
C ASN A 37 -5.84 0.00 -3.38
N ILE A 38 -4.81 -0.82 -3.53
CA ILE A 38 -4.90 -2.28 -3.51
C ILE A 38 -4.32 -2.81 -2.19
N LEU A 39 -5.08 -3.65 -1.50
CA LEU A 39 -4.68 -4.27 -0.24
C LEU A 39 -4.53 -5.79 -0.39
N LEU A 40 -3.34 -6.31 -0.09
CA LEU A 40 -3.05 -7.74 -0.06
C LEU A 40 -3.20 -8.27 1.37
N VAL A 41 -3.97 -9.34 1.56
CA VAL A 41 -4.27 -9.88 2.91
C VAL A 41 -3.91 -11.35 3.04
N CYS A 42 -3.10 -11.67 4.05
CA CYS A 42 -2.85 -13.04 4.49
C CYS A 42 -3.05 -13.15 6.02
N THR A 43 -2.49 -14.17 6.67
CA THR A 43 -2.66 -14.37 8.11
C THR A 43 -1.75 -13.44 8.91
N GLY A 44 -0.44 -13.64 8.81
CA GLY A 44 0.53 -12.93 9.65
C GLY A 44 1.14 -11.65 9.05
N ASN A 45 0.87 -11.36 7.77
CA ASN A 45 1.53 -10.27 7.02
C ASN A 45 3.06 -10.31 7.05
N ILE A 46 3.65 -11.51 7.06
CA ILE A 46 5.11 -11.72 7.07
C ILE A 46 5.62 -12.62 5.94
N CYS A 47 4.74 -13.36 5.25
CA CYS A 47 5.13 -14.27 4.15
C CYS A 47 4.45 -13.89 2.82
N ARG A 48 3.21 -14.37 2.62
CA ARG A 48 2.49 -14.30 1.34
C ARG A 48 2.13 -12.88 0.93
N SER A 49 1.43 -12.10 1.79
CA SER A 49 0.95 -10.77 1.39
C SER A 49 2.06 -9.72 1.18
N PRO A 50 3.17 -9.70 1.92
CA PRO A 50 4.30 -8.81 1.61
C PRO A 50 4.99 -9.15 0.29
N LEU A 51 5.23 -10.44 0.02
CA LEU A 51 5.75 -10.90 -1.27
C LEU A 51 4.82 -10.50 -2.42
N ALA A 52 3.52 -10.77 -2.27
CA ALA A 52 2.53 -10.44 -3.27
C ALA A 52 2.46 -8.93 -3.54
N ALA A 53 2.57 -8.09 -2.51
CA ALA A 53 2.60 -6.64 -2.67
C ALA A 53 3.82 -6.17 -3.48
N ALA A 54 5.03 -6.62 -3.13
CA ALA A 54 6.24 -6.23 -3.84
C ALA A 54 6.25 -6.72 -5.31
N LEU A 55 5.77 -7.95 -5.54
CA LEU A 55 5.61 -8.50 -6.89
C LEU A 55 4.59 -7.70 -7.71
N LEU A 56 3.45 -7.32 -7.11
CA LEU A 56 2.42 -6.54 -7.77
C LEU A 56 2.91 -5.13 -8.11
N GLU A 57 3.58 -4.45 -7.18
CA GLU A 57 4.18 -3.13 -7.41
C GLU A 57 5.16 -3.14 -8.59
N ARG A 58 6.05 -4.14 -8.64
CA ARG A 58 6.98 -4.34 -9.76
C ARG A 58 6.22 -4.49 -11.08
N ALA A 59 5.24 -5.39 -11.12
CA ALA A 59 4.48 -5.68 -12.34
C ALA A 59 3.62 -4.50 -12.82
N LEU A 60 3.07 -3.70 -11.91
CA LEU A 60 2.36 -2.46 -12.25
C LEU A 60 3.32 -1.40 -12.81
N GLY A 61 4.52 -1.26 -12.21
CA GLY A 61 5.58 -0.37 -12.71
C GLY A 61 6.03 -0.73 -14.13
N GLU A 62 6.21 -2.03 -14.42
CA GLU A 62 6.54 -2.53 -15.77
C GLU A 62 5.45 -2.24 -16.82
N ARG A 63 4.20 -2.06 -16.38
CA ARG A 63 3.08 -1.68 -17.25
C ARG A 63 2.83 -0.16 -17.30
N ALA A 64 3.65 0.64 -16.64
CA ALA A 64 3.45 2.08 -16.46
C ALA A 64 2.04 2.41 -15.92
N ALA A 65 1.52 1.56 -15.04
CA ALA A 65 0.22 1.76 -14.40
C ALA A 65 0.38 2.74 -13.23
N GLU A 66 0.22 4.03 -13.52
CA GLU A 66 0.31 5.10 -12.53
C GLU A 66 -0.96 5.23 -11.69
N GLY A 67 -0.86 5.90 -10.54
CA GLY A 67 -2.01 6.16 -9.67
C GLY A 67 -2.54 4.92 -8.96
N ILE A 68 -1.74 3.87 -8.79
CA ILE A 68 -2.09 2.69 -8.00
C ILE A 68 -1.08 2.55 -6.86
N LYS A 69 -1.58 2.55 -5.63
CA LYS A 69 -0.82 2.26 -4.42
C LYS A 69 -1.13 0.83 -3.97
N VAL A 70 -0.09 0.09 -3.66
CA VAL A 70 -0.21 -1.27 -3.14
C VAL A 70 0.18 -1.26 -1.67
N SER A 71 -0.50 -2.08 -0.88
CA SER A 71 -0.21 -2.27 0.54
C SER A 71 -0.57 -3.69 0.96
N SER A 72 -0.13 -4.13 2.13
CA SER A 72 -0.47 -5.44 2.66
C SER A 72 -0.80 -5.39 4.15
N ALA A 73 -1.65 -6.32 4.60
CA ALA A 73 -2.04 -6.51 6.00
C ALA A 73 -2.26 -8.00 6.32
N GLY A 74 -2.53 -8.30 7.59
CA GLY A 74 -2.75 -9.66 8.06
C GLY A 74 -3.89 -9.78 9.06
N THR A 75 -4.71 -10.81 8.95
CA THR A 75 -5.87 -11.03 9.84
C THR A 75 -5.50 -11.33 11.29
N GLY A 76 -4.28 -11.81 11.52
CA GLY A 76 -3.70 -12.10 12.83
C GLY A 76 -2.23 -11.69 12.90
N ALA A 77 -1.89 -10.56 12.28
CA ALA A 77 -0.53 -10.05 12.27
C ALA A 77 -0.10 -9.50 13.64
N TRP A 78 1.21 -9.59 13.91
CA TRP A 78 1.84 -8.85 14.99
C TRP A 78 2.42 -7.56 14.44
N ASP A 79 1.89 -6.42 14.86
CA ASP A 79 2.30 -5.11 14.35
C ASP A 79 3.80 -4.87 14.51
N GLY A 80 4.44 -4.42 13.43
CA GLY A 80 5.86 -4.11 13.40
C GLY A 80 6.79 -5.30 13.21
N ALA A 81 6.27 -6.54 13.13
CA ALA A 81 7.12 -7.70 12.84
C ALA A 81 7.76 -7.57 11.44
N PRO A 82 9.03 -7.95 11.27
CA PRO A 82 9.63 -8.02 9.94
C PRO A 82 9.02 -9.16 9.13
N VAL A 83 9.29 -9.20 7.81
CA VAL A 83 9.02 -10.39 7.01
C VAL A 83 9.73 -11.62 7.58
N SER A 84 9.19 -12.81 7.32
CA SER A 84 9.88 -14.05 7.67
C SER A 84 11.18 -14.18 6.87
N GLU A 85 12.16 -14.89 7.45
CA GLU A 85 13.45 -15.11 6.79
C GLU A 85 13.29 -15.76 5.42
N GLY A 86 12.45 -16.79 5.31
CA GLY A 86 12.19 -17.46 4.02
C GLY A 86 11.62 -16.51 2.98
N ALA A 87 10.65 -15.66 3.36
CA ALA A 87 10.06 -14.68 2.45
C ALA A 87 11.07 -13.60 2.04
N TYR A 88 11.93 -13.16 2.96
CA TYR A 88 13.01 -12.22 2.67
C TYR A 88 14.01 -12.80 1.66
N LEU A 89 14.49 -14.02 1.90
CA LEU A 89 15.48 -14.68 1.04
C LEU A 89 14.95 -14.89 -0.39
N VAL A 90 13.73 -15.43 -0.54
CA VAL A 90 13.16 -15.61 -1.89
C VAL A 90 12.81 -14.29 -2.56
N GLY A 91 12.45 -13.27 -1.79
CA GLY A 91 12.29 -11.90 -2.29
C GLY A 91 13.60 -11.39 -2.91
N LEU A 92 14.71 -11.53 -2.21
CA LEU A 92 16.04 -11.15 -2.72
C LEU A 92 16.42 -11.94 -3.98
N GLU A 93 16.12 -13.25 -4.04
CA GLU A 93 16.34 -14.05 -5.26
C GLU A 93 15.58 -13.50 -6.47
N ARG A 94 14.45 -12.80 -6.25
CA ARG A 94 13.65 -12.12 -7.30
C ARG A 94 14.00 -10.65 -7.47
N GLY A 95 15.05 -10.14 -6.82
CA GLY A 95 15.43 -8.74 -6.85
C GLY A 95 14.47 -7.80 -6.11
N LEU A 96 13.68 -8.31 -5.17
CA LEU A 96 12.80 -7.54 -4.30
C LEU A 96 13.47 -7.29 -2.95
N ASP A 97 13.43 -6.06 -2.45
CA ASP A 97 13.86 -5.74 -1.09
C ASP A 97 12.66 -5.57 -0.15
N LEU A 98 12.50 -6.53 0.75
CA LEU A 98 11.45 -6.55 1.77
C LEU A 98 11.96 -6.13 3.17
N SER A 99 13.20 -5.66 3.30
CA SER A 99 13.83 -5.33 4.60
C SER A 99 13.10 -4.21 5.36
N SER A 100 12.47 -3.30 4.63
CA SER A 100 11.69 -2.19 5.18
C SER A 100 10.26 -2.57 5.56
N HIS A 101 9.77 -3.72 5.10
CA HIS A 101 8.40 -4.17 5.39
C HIS A 101 8.19 -4.36 6.88
N ARG A 102 7.03 -3.91 7.36
CA ARG A 102 6.57 -4.13 8.73
C ARG A 102 5.15 -4.64 8.67
N ALA A 103 4.92 -5.77 9.34
CA ALA A 103 3.62 -6.38 9.43
C ALA A 103 2.62 -5.41 10.07
N ARG A 104 1.39 -5.42 9.58
CA ARG A 104 0.27 -4.66 10.12
C ARG A 104 -0.98 -5.52 10.25
N LEU A 105 -1.69 -5.37 11.36
CA LEU A 105 -2.98 -6.00 11.59
C LEU A 105 -4.01 -5.42 10.63
N LEU A 106 -4.85 -6.28 10.07
CA LEU A 106 -5.98 -5.88 9.27
C LEU A 106 -7.01 -5.20 10.15
N THR A 107 -7.31 -3.94 9.85
CA THR A 107 -8.32 -3.14 10.55
C THR A 107 -9.45 -2.75 9.60
N ARG A 108 -10.56 -2.25 10.17
CA ARG A 108 -11.69 -1.74 9.39
C ARG A 108 -11.27 -0.57 8.51
N GLU A 109 -10.43 0.31 9.02
CA GLU A 109 -9.94 1.50 8.32
C GLU A 109 -9.14 1.12 7.07
N LEU A 110 -8.23 0.13 7.19
CA LEU A 110 -7.48 -0.37 6.03
C LEU A 110 -8.39 -1.00 4.97
N VAL A 111 -9.45 -1.69 5.40
CA VAL A 111 -10.45 -2.25 4.50
C VAL A 111 -11.24 -1.14 3.81
N GLU A 112 -11.65 -0.12 4.56
CA GLU A 112 -12.39 1.04 4.06
C GLU A 112 -11.61 1.86 3.03
N GLU A 113 -10.31 2.03 3.23
CA GLU A 113 -9.41 2.76 2.32
C GLU A 113 -9.11 2.03 1.01
N ALA A 114 -9.34 0.72 0.92
CA ALA A 114 -9.01 -0.08 -0.25
C ALA A 114 -10.10 -0.02 -1.34
N ASP A 115 -9.69 0.19 -2.59
CA ASP A 115 -10.55 0.04 -3.77
C ASP A 115 -10.64 -1.43 -4.23
N LEU A 116 -9.59 -2.22 -3.99
CA LEU A 116 -9.51 -3.65 -4.28
C LEU A 116 -8.75 -4.37 -3.18
N ILE A 117 -9.30 -5.49 -2.71
CA ILE A 117 -8.67 -6.32 -1.68
C ILE A 117 -8.46 -7.73 -2.25
N LEU A 118 -7.21 -8.17 -2.31
CA LEU A 118 -6.85 -9.51 -2.78
C LEU A 118 -6.34 -10.33 -1.60
N THR A 119 -7.02 -11.45 -1.35
CA THR A 119 -6.78 -12.30 -0.19
C THR A 119 -6.11 -13.61 -0.60
N MET A 120 -5.26 -14.15 0.25
CA MET A 120 -4.55 -15.39 -0.08
C MET A 120 -5.40 -16.65 0.09
N ALA A 121 -6.54 -16.56 0.79
CA ALA A 121 -7.41 -17.71 1.07
C ALA A 121 -8.82 -17.24 1.45
N ARG A 122 -9.82 -18.12 1.37
CA ARG A 122 -11.23 -17.79 1.62
C ARG A 122 -11.50 -17.31 3.04
N HIS A 123 -10.79 -17.85 4.04
CA HIS A 123 -10.95 -17.39 5.43
C HIS A 123 -10.44 -15.96 5.64
N HIS A 124 -9.44 -15.51 4.87
CA HIS A 124 -9.01 -14.11 4.87
C HIS A 124 -10.10 -13.21 4.26
N ARG A 125 -10.72 -13.65 3.16
CA ARG A 125 -11.87 -12.97 2.55
C ARG A 125 -13.02 -12.82 3.55
N ALA A 126 -13.39 -13.89 4.24
CA ALA A 126 -14.43 -13.85 5.26
C ALA A 126 -14.13 -12.80 6.34
N ARG A 127 -12.88 -12.70 6.79
CA ARG A 127 -12.47 -11.67 7.76
C ARG A 127 -12.56 -10.25 7.20
N VAL A 128 -12.24 -10.06 5.93
CA VAL A 128 -12.40 -8.76 5.25
C VAL A 128 -13.89 -8.40 5.11
N ASP A 129 -14.74 -9.37 4.78
CA ASP A 129 -16.19 -9.18 4.71
C ASP A 129 -16.75 -8.72 6.08
N GLU A 130 -16.36 -9.37 7.19
CA GLU A 130 -16.74 -8.94 8.55
C GLU A 130 -16.34 -7.48 8.88
N LEU A 131 -15.32 -6.97 8.22
CA LEU A 131 -14.80 -5.61 8.39
C LEU A 131 -15.43 -4.59 7.41
N GLY A 132 -16.42 -4.97 6.59
CA GLY A 132 -17.08 -4.07 5.63
C GLY A 132 -16.41 -4.03 4.26
N GLY A 133 -15.71 -5.09 3.88
CA GLY A 133 -15.00 -5.21 2.61
C GLY A 133 -15.82 -5.79 1.46
N GLU A 134 -17.11 -6.05 1.66
CA GLU A 134 -17.93 -6.79 0.71
C GLU A 134 -17.97 -6.10 -0.67
N GLY A 135 -17.93 -6.90 -1.74
CA GLY A 135 -18.00 -6.40 -3.13
C GLY A 135 -16.68 -5.88 -3.70
N ARG A 136 -15.66 -5.63 -2.87
CA ARG A 136 -14.29 -5.25 -3.30
C ARG A 136 -13.22 -6.26 -2.91
N VAL A 137 -13.60 -7.38 -2.31
CA VAL A 137 -12.69 -8.44 -1.87
C VAL A 137 -12.79 -9.69 -2.73
N PHE A 138 -11.65 -10.25 -3.10
CA PHE A 138 -11.53 -11.48 -3.88
C PHE A 138 -10.42 -12.38 -3.31
N VAL A 139 -10.53 -13.68 -3.52
CA VAL A 139 -9.36 -14.56 -3.37
C VAL A 139 -8.47 -14.35 -4.59
N LEU A 140 -7.15 -14.24 -4.41
CA LEU A 140 -6.21 -13.87 -5.48
C LEU A 140 -6.35 -14.81 -6.69
N GLY A 141 -6.42 -16.13 -6.48
CA GLY A 141 -6.60 -17.08 -7.56
C GLY A 141 -7.93 -16.92 -8.30
N GLU A 142 -9.03 -16.65 -7.59
CA GLU A 142 -10.34 -16.36 -8.21
C GLU A 142 -10.27 -15.10 -9.08
N TYR A 143 -9.64 -14.04 -8.57
CA TYR A 143 -9.48 -12.79 -9.28
C TYR A 143 -8.63 -12.95 -10.55
N ALA A 144 -7.60 -13.80 -10.48
CA ALA A 144 -6.72 -14.21 -11.58
C ALA A 144 -7.34 -15.22 -12.56
N GLY A 145 -8.58 -15.67 -12.33
CA GLY A 145 -9.30 -16.58 -13.23
C GLY A 145 -9.06 -18.07 -13.00
N ARG A 146 -8.48 -18.47 -11.86
CA ARG A 146 -8.48 -19.88 -11.41
C ARG A 146 -9.84 -20.26 -10.82
N GLU A 147 -10.13 -21.56 -10.87
CA GLU A 147 -11.36 -22.14 -10.35
C GLU A 147 -11.05 -23.29 -9.37
N GLY A 148 -12.07 -23.70 -8.61
CA GLY A 148 -11.99 -24.86 -7.73
C GLY A 148 -11.13 -24.65 -6.48
N SER A 149 -10.36 -25.68 -6.13
CA SER A 149 -9.51 -25.69 -4.92
C SER A 149 -8.18 -24.96 -5.10
N GLU A 150 -7.78 -24.66 -6.34
CA GLU A 150 -6.47 -24.05 -6.63
C GLU A 150 -6.46 -22.52 -6.55
N VAL A 151 -7.54 -21.93 -6.02
CA VAL A 151 -7.67 -20.48 -5.93
C VAL A 151 -6.93 -19.88 -4.73
N GLU A 152 -6.68 -20.68 -3.70
CA GLU A 152 -5.96 -20.26 -2.51
C GLU A 152 -4.46 -20.41 -2.71
N VAL A 153 -3.70 -19.47 -2.17
CA VAL A 153 -2.23 -19.49 -2.21
C VAL A 153 -1.70 -20.30 -1.05
N SER A 154 -0.82 -21.25 -1.36
CA SER A 154 -0.17 -22.14 -0.39
C SER A 154 0.55 -21.35 0.71
N ASP A 155 0.41 -21.74 1.97
CA ASP A 155 1.09 -21.06 3.08
C ASP A 155 2.48 -21.66 3.34
N PRO A 156 3.58 -20.90 3.14
CA PRO A 156 4.94 -21.42 3.32
C PRO A 156 5.42 -21.36 4.77
N PHE A 157 4.63 -20.79 5.69
CA PHE A 157 5.08 -20.55 7.06
C PHE A 157 5.48 -21.86 7.76
N GLY A 158 6.71 -21.91 8.28
CA GLY A 158 7.30 -23.09 8.92
C GLY A 158 7.87 -24.14 7.96
N GLY A 159 7.74 -23.96 6.64
CA GLY A 159 8.37 -24.81 5.62
C GLY A 159 9.84 -24.48 5.38
N ASP A 160 10.50 -25.30 4.56
CA ASP A 160 11.83 -25.03 4.05
C ASP A 160 11.82 -23.97 2.93
N LEU A 161 13.01 -23.54 2.49
CA LEU A 161 13.15 -22.49 1.50
C LEU A 161 12.53 -22.85 0.13
N ASP A 162 12.45 -24.13 -0.23
CA ASP A 162 11.84 -24.55 -1.49
C ASP A 162 10.31 -24.33 -1.46
N VAL A 163 9.65 -24.58 -0.32
CA VAL A 163 8.23 -24.22 -0.14
C VAL A 163 8.00 -22.71 -0.32
N TYR A 164 8.91 -21.87 0.15
CA TYR A 164 8.84 -20.42 -0.10
C TYR A 164 9.03 -20.07 -1.57
N ARG A 165 9.94 -20.74 -2.29
CA ARG A 165 10.16 -20.54 -3.74
C ARG A 165 8.95 -20.95 -4.55
N ASP A 166 8.34 -22.07 -4.21
CA ASP A 166 7.11 -22.57 -4.85
C ASP A 166 5.96 -21.59 -4.63
N THR A 167 5.77 -21.13 -3.39
CA THR A 167 4.77 -20.09 -3.08
C THR A 167 5.04 -18.79 -3.83
N CYS A 168 6.30 -18.35 -3.91
CA CYS A 168 6.66 -17.14 -4.66
C CYS A 168 6.35 -17.29 -6.16
N SER A 169 6.63 -18.46 -6.73
CA SER A 169 6.35 -18.76 -8.14
C SER A 169 4.84 -18.84 -8.42
N GLU A 170 4.07 -19.41 -7.49
CA GLU A 170 2.60 -19.37 -7.53
C GLU A 170 2.08 -17.93 -7.51
N LEU A 171 2.58 -17.09 -6.61
CA LEU A 171 2.20 -15.68 -6.53
C LEU A 171 2.54 -14.93 -7.83
N GLU A 172 3.72 -15.14 -8.41
CA GLU A 172 4.12 -14.52 -9.67
C GLU A 172 3.15 -14.87 -10.81
N ALA A 173 2.79 -16.15 -10.95
CA ALA A 173 1.84 -16.60 -11.97
C ALA A 173 0.45 -15.97 -11.79
N LEU A 174 -0.06 -15.94 -10.55
CA LEU A 174 -1.36 -15.36 -10.24
C LEU A 174 -1.40 -13.85 -10.45
N LEU A 175 -0.35 -13.14 -10.02
CA LEU A 175 -0.27 -11.69 -10.13
C LEU A 175 -0.09 -11.25 -11.58
N GLN A 176 0.60 -12.03 -12.41
CA GLN A 176 0.72 -11.76 -13.84
C GLN A 176 -0.66 -11.71 -14.52
N ALA A 177 -1.54 -12.66 -14.20
CA ALA A 177 -2.92 -12.66 -14.69
C ALA A 177 -3.77 -11.56 -14.04
N ALA A 178 -3.61 -11.31 -12.74
CA ALA A 178 -4.35 -10.27 -12.03
C ALA A 178 -4.02 -8.85 -12.52
N VAL A 179 -2.75 -8.55 -12.82
CA VAL A 179 -2.31 -7.22 -13.29
C VAL A 179 -2.99 -6.81 -14.58
N GLU A 180 -3.14 -7.74 -15.53
CA GLU A 180 -3.84 -7.44 -16.79
C GLU A 180 -5.29 -7.02 -16.55
N ARG A 181 -5.94 -7.64 -15.57
CA ARG A 181 -7.30 -7.31 -15.16
C ARG A 181 -7.35 -5.98 -14.42
N ILE A 182 -6.45 -5.75 -13.45
CA ILE A 182 -6.36 -4.51 -12.67
C ILE A 182 -6.19 -3.31 -13.59
N VAL A 183 -5.26 -3.38 -14.54
CA VAL A 183 -4.99 -2.28 -15.48
C VAL A 183 -6.23 -1.96 -16.32
N LYS A 184 -6.94 -2.97 -16.81
CA LYS A 184 -8.19 -2.76 -17.58
C LYS A 184 -9.30 -2.15 -16.73
N GLU A 185 -9.53 -2.68 -15.53
CA GLU A 185 -10.57 -2.21 -14.62
C GLU A 185 -10.30 -0.76 -14.19
N PHE A 186 -9.07 -0.44 -13.80
CA PHE A 186 -8.74 0.90 -13.29
C PHE A 186 -8.53 1.94 -14.40
N ALA A 187 -8.12 1.54 -15.61
CA ALA A 187 -8.13 2.44 -16.77
C ALA A 187 -9.56 2.82 -17.19
N SER A 188 -10.50 1.86 -17.14
CA SER A 188 -11.90 2.08 -17.52
C SER A 188 -12.69 2.95 -16.53
N GLY A 189 -12.22 3.05 -15.28
CA GLY A 189 -12.81 3.89 -14.22
C GLY A 189 -12.49 5.38 -14.32
N SER A 190 -11.53 5.79 -15.16
CA SER A 190 -11.11 7.20 -15.32
C SER A 190 -11.97 8.00 -16.32
N GLN A 191 -13.06 7.42 -16.83
CA GLN A 191 -13.94 8.00 -17.87
C GLN A 191 -15.36 8.34 -17.34
N ARG A 192 -15.56 8.56 -16.04
CA ARG A 192 -16.87 8.95 -15.48
C ARG A 192 -16.83 10.23 -14.67
#